data_AF-A0A542K9B8-F1
#
_entry.id   AF-A0A542K9B8-F1
#
_cell.length_a   1.000
_cell.length_b   1.000
_cell.length_c   1.000
_cell.angle_alpha   90.00
_cell.angle_beta   90.00
_cell.angle_gamma   90.00
#
_symmetry.space_group_name_H-M   'P 1'
#
loop_
_entity.id
_entity.type
_entity.pdbx_description
1 polymer ?
#
loop_
_entity_poly.entity_id
_entity_poly.type
_entity_poly.pdbx_seq_one_letter_code
_entity_poly.pdbx_strand_id
1 'polypeptide(L)'
;MLKQLNKRLASRRAAASVGAVTLAAAAVCAVATPASAAGWACDHDGHTVWCASVTGISAGSYLASHNGPTYASGTTGHRYHNGDTMMLACWTTGDGDADGHGDHYWFALDFDSDSGFINDWYVTTGSPSQWKPHVPQCR
;
A
#
# COMPACT_ATOMS: atom_id res chain seq x y z
N MET A 1 -74.45 -8.35 -56.50
CA MET A 1 -73.58 -7.25 -56.07
C MET A 1 -72.24 -7.83 -55.62
N LEU A 2 -71.15 -7.29 -56.19
CA LEU A 2 -69.69 -7.40 -55.99
C LEU A 2 -69.13 -8.36 -54.89
N LYS A 3 -68.27 -9.36 -55.20
CA LYS A 3 -66.82 -9.37 -55.58
C LYS A 3 -65.81 -9.20 -54.41
N GLN A 4 -65.05 -10.29 -54.13
CA GLN A 4 -63.58 -10.44 -53.92
C GLN A 4 -62.85 -9.49 -52.92
N LEU A 5 -61.81 -9.83 -52.14
CA LEU A 5 -60.54 -10.48 -52.51
C LEU A 5 -59.65 -10.67 -51.25
N ASN A 6 -58.82 -11.72 -51.25
CA ASN A 6 -57.69 -12.05 -50.38
C ASN A 6 -56.67 -10.90 -50.12
N LYS A 7 -55.92 -10.97 -49.00
CA LYS A 7 -54.45 -10.84 -49.01
C LYS A 7 -53.78 -11.50 -47.79
N ARG A 8 -52.78 -12.33 -48.11
CA ARG A 8 -51.90 -13.12 -47.23
C ARG A 8 -50.74 -12.26 -46.68
N LEU A 9 -49.95 -12.92 -45.81
CA LEU A 9 -48.51 -12.74 -45.48
C LEU A 9 -48.28 -12.03 -44.13
N ALA A 10 -47.28 -12.35 -43.31
CA ALA A 10 -46.38 -13.49 -43.14
C ALA A 10 -45.46 -13.13 -41.96
N SER A 11 -45.10 -14.12 -41.14
CA SER A 11 -43.82 -14.34 -40.42
C SER A 11 -43.12 -13.20 -39.64
N ARG A 12 -42.70 -13.53 -38.40
CA ARG A 12 -41.30 -13.70 -37.90
C ARG A 12 -41.27 -13.40 -36.38
N ARG A 13 -40.91 -14.40 -35.54
CA ARG A 13 -39.64 -14.55 -34.75
C ARG A 13 -39.40 -13.36 -33.78
N ALA A 14 -39.01 -13.51 -32.51
CA ALA A 14 -38.04 -14.45 -31.95
C ALA A 14 -38.19 -14.56 -30.42
N ALA A 15 -37.73 -15.69 -29.87
CA ALA A 15 -37.55 -15.93 -28.45
C ALA A 15 -36.37 -15.12 -27.90
N ALA A 16 -36.53 -14.54 -26.70
CA ALA A 16 -35.47 -13.87 -25.96
C ALA A 16 -34.81 -14.87 -24.99
N SER A 17 -33.54 -15.17 -25.21
CA SER A 17 -32.68 -15.94 -24.32
C SER A 17 -32.11 -15.04 -23.22
N VAL A 18 -32.39 -15.37 -21.95
CA VAL A 18 -31.77 -14.75 -20.78
C VAL A 18 -30.42 -15.44 -20.54
N GLY A 19 -29.32 -14.78 -20.91
CA GLY A 19 -27.96 -15.22 -20.58
C GLY A 19 -27.47 -14.51 -19.32
N ALA A 20 -27.29 -15.26 -18.24
CA ALA A 20 -26.67 -14.77 -17.01
C ALA A 20 -25.17 -14.49 -17.26
N VAL A 21 -24.73 -13.25 -17.04
CA VAL A 21 -23.31 -12.89 -17.04
C VAL A 21 -22.77 -13.12 -15.63
N THR A 22 -22.04 -14.21 -15.45
CA THR A 22 -21.23 -14.44 -14.24
C THR A 22 -20.00 -13.54 -14.27
N LEU A 23 -19.96 -12.53 -13.39
CA LEU A 23 -18.77 -11.74 -13.08
C LEU A 23 -17.77 -12.64 -12.34
N ALA A 24 -16.75 -13.11 -13.05
CA ALA A 24 -15.58 -13.72 -12.42
C ALA A 24 -14.76 -12.61 -11.75
N ALA A 25 -14.87 -12.49 -10.42
CA ALA A 25 -13.98 -11.65 -9.63
C ALA A 25 -12.60 -12.32 -9.60
N ALA A 26 -11.68 -11.81 -10.41
CA ALA A 26 -10.28 -12.18 -10.31
C ALA A 26 -9.73 -11.62 -8.99
N ALA A 27 -9.50 -12.50 -8.02
CA ALA A 27 -8.75 -12.17 -6.81
C ALA A 27 -7.28 -11.94 -7.21
N VAL A 28 -6.94 -10.69 -7.49
CA VAL A 28 -5.54 -10.29 -7.69
C VAL A 28 -4.88 -10.38 -6.31
N CYS A 29 -4.09 -11.42 -6.09
CA CYS A 29 -3.15 -11.44 -4.97
C CYS A 29 -2.11 -10.35 -5.26
N ALA A 30 -2.35 -9.14 -4.76
CA ALA A 30 -1.37 -8.08 -4.78
C ALA A 30 -0.23 -8.51 -3.86
N VAL A 31 0.81 -9.11 -4.44
CA VAL A 31 2.10 -9.21 -3.78
C VAL A 31 2.58 -7.79 -3.54
N ALA A 32 2.77 -7.42 -2.27
CA ALA A 32 3.36 -6.15 -1.91
C ALA A 32 4.77 -6.12 -2.51
N THR A 33 4.96 -5.34 -3.57
CA THR A 33 6.29 -5.01 -4.04
C THR A 33 6.87 -3.94 -3.11
N PRO A 34 8.17 -3.97 -2.81
CA PRO A 34 8.79 -2.88 -2.05
C PRO A 34 8.50 -1.58 -2.81
N ALA A 35 8.10 -0.53 -2.09
CA ALA A 35 7.86 0.73 -2.76
C ALA A 35 9.15 1.27 -3.36
N SER A 36 9.21 1.19 -4.68
CA SER A 36 10.32 1.65 -5.50
C SER A 36 10.42 3.18 -5.62
N ALA A 37 9.63 3.94 -4.86
CA ALA A 37 9.73 5.39 -4.82
C ALA A 37 10.76 5.79 -3.77
N ALA A 38 11.63 6.74 -4.12
CA ALA A 38 12.57 7.31 -3.17
C ALA A 38 11.83 8.20 -2.16
N GLY A 39 12.35 8.26 -0.94
CA GLY A 39 11.93 9.28 0.03
C GLY A 39 12.20 10.70 -0.49
N TRP A 40 11.72 11.70 0.24
CA TRP A 40 11.88 13.10 -0.14
C TRP A 40 12.21 13.98 1.06
N ALA A 41 12.85 15.12 0.80
CA ALA A 41 13.03 16.15 1.81
C ALA A 41 11.70 16.84 2.12
N CYS A 42 11.33 16.93 3.38
CA CYS A 42 10.13 17.61 3.87
C CYS A 42 10.51 18.58 5.00
N ASP A 43 9.67 19.60 5.21
CA ASP A 43 9.84 20.56 6.30
C ASP A 43 9.06 20.08 7.54
N HIS A 44 9.74 20.07 8.68
CA HIS A 44 9.16 19.86 10.00
C HIS A 44 9.69 20.95 10.93
N ASP A 45 8.81 21.86 11.36
CA ASP A 45 9.12 22.99 12.25
C ASP A 45 10.33 23.85 11.80
N GLY A 46 10.45 24.07 10.49
CA GLY A 46 11.56 24.85 9.91
C GLY A 46 12.88 24.08 9.76
N HIS A 47 12.87 22.78 10.01
CA HIS A 47 13.99 21.88 9.78
C HIS A 47 13.67 20.91 8.63
N THR A 48 14.66 20.69 7.75
CA THR A 48 14.53 19.68 6.71
C THR A 48 14.74 18.29 7.30
N VAL A 49 13.72 17.45 7.23
CA VAL A 49 13.76 16.03 7.57
C VAL A 49 13.53 15.18 6.33
N TRP A 50 13.85 13.89 6.41
CA TRP A 50 13.60 12.96 5.30
C TRP A 50 12.27 12.24 5.54
N CYS A 51 11.36 12.34 4.59
CA CYS A 51 10.05 11.72 4.63
C CYS A 51 9.93 10.54 3.68
N ALA A 52 9.04 9.61 4.03
CA ALA A 52 8.56 8.55 3.16
C ALA A 52 7.06 8.32 3.41
N SER A 53 6.35 7.62 2.53
CA SER A 53 4.96 7.21 2.76
C SER A 53 4.89 5.73 3.11
N VAL A 54 3.97 5.36 4.00
CA VAL A 54 3.62 3.95 4.25
C VAL A 54 3.01 3.33 3.00
N THR A 55 3.39 2.10 2.72
CA THR A 55 3.04 1.38 1.50
C THR A 55 3.10 -0.13 1.72
N GLY A 56 2.63 -0.91 0.75
CA GLY A 56 2.79 -2.36 0.74
C GLY A 56 1.98 -3.10 1.80
N ILE A 57 1.18 -2.42 2.62
CA ILE A 57 0.29 -3.09 3.58
C ILE A 57 -1.06 -3.45 2.93
N SER A 58 -1.61 -4.60 3.34
CA SER A 58 -2.88 -5.10 2.82
C SER A 58 -4.05 -4.15 3.15
N ALA A 59 -5.05 -4.09 2.27
CA ALA A 59 -6.24 -3.26 2.48
C ALA A 59 -6.94 -3.63 3.81
N GLY A 60 -7.27 -2.61 4.61
CA GLY A 60 -7.88 -2.79 5.94
C GLY A 60 -6.91 -3.17 7.05
N SER A 61 -5.61 -3.32 6.74
CA SER A 61 -4.53 -3.50 7.73
C SER A 61 -3.86 -2.17 8.06
N TYR A 62 -2.92 -2.20 9.01
CA TYR A 62 -2.09 -1.06 9.39
C TYR A 62 -0.65 -1.51 9.65
N LEU A 63 0.29 -0.58 9.47
CA LEU A 63 1.66 -0.69 9.95
C LEU A 63 1.71 -0.23 11.41
N ALA A 64 2.21 -1.08 12.30
CA ALA A 64 2.44 -0.72 13.68
C ALA A 64 3.86 -0.18 13.85
N SER A 65 4.01 0.83 14.70
CA SER A 65 5.32 1.27 15.18
C SER A 65 5.73 0.49 16.42
N HIS A 66 7.02 0.20 16.53
CA HIS A 66 7.61 -0.71 17.53
C HIS A 66 8.50 0.03 18.52
N ASN A 67 8.61 -0.47 19.76
CA ASN A 67 9.45 0.17 20.79
C ASN A 67 10.96 0.00 20.53
N GLY A 68 11.35 -0.83 19.56
CA GLY A 68 12.71 -1.04 19.10
C GLY A 68 12.72 -1.67 17.70
N PRO A 69 13.90 -1.84 17.07
CA PRO A 69 14.05 -2.41 15.73
C PRO A 69 13.88 -3.95 15.72
N THR A 70 12.84 -4.44 16.40
CA THR A 70 12.49 -5.85 16.51
C THR A 70 11.00 -5.98 16.78
N TYR A 71 10.35 -6.96 16.14
CA TYR A 71 8.93 -7.23 16.36
C TYR A 71 8.64 -7.72 17.78
N ALA A 72 9.64 -8.25 18.50
CA ALA A 72 9.51 -8.69 19.89
C ALA A 72 9.46 -7.54 20.90
N SER A 73 9.77 -6.29 20.51
CA SER A 73 9.76 -5.12 21.41
C SER A 73 8.36 -4.64 21.81
N GLY A 74 7.30 -5.25 21.26
CA GLY A 74 5.95 -4.71 21.35
C GLY A 74 5.76 -3.47 20.48
N THR A 75 4.56 -2.89 20.53
CA THR A 75 4.21 -1.71 19.74
C THR A 75 4.10 -0.46 20.61
N THR A 76 4.25 0.72 20.00
CA THR A 76 3.99 2.02 20.65
C THR A 76 2.50 2.32 20.77
N GLY A 77 1.65 1.53 20.08
CA GLY A 77 0.21 1.73 19.98
C GLY A 77 -0.22 2.56 18.76
N HIS A 78 0.73 3.17 18.04
CA HIS A 78 0.47 3.93 16.82
C HIS A 78 0.19 2.99 15.63
N ARG A 79 -0.70 3.45 14.75
CA ARG A 79 -1.17 2.72 13.58
C ARG A 79 -1.13 3.62 12.35
N TYR A 80 -0.44 3.16 11.33
CA TYR A 80 -0.27 3.88 10.07
C TYR A 80 -0.88 3.10 8.91
N HIS A 81 -1.43 3.82 7.94
CA HIS A 81 -2.11 3.27 6.78
C HIS A 81 -1.38 3.65 5.50
N ASN A 82 -1.65 2.94 4.39
CA ASN A 82 -1.06 3.27 3.09
C ASN A 82 -1.29 4.75 2.76
N GLY A 83 -0.21 5.46 2.42
CA GLY A 83 -0.22 6.88 2.12
C GLY A 83 0.13 7.80 3.29
N ASP A 84 0.11 7.31 4.54
CA ASP A 84 0.54 8.11 5.69
C ASP A 84 2.02 8.47 5.56
N THR A 85 2.36 9.73 5.79
CA THR A 85 3.74 10.22 5.74
C THR A 85 4.47 9.89 7.03
N MET A 86 5.68 9.37 6.93
CA MET A 86 6.63 9.05 8.00
C MET A 86 7.79 10.03 7.96
N MET A 87 8.12 10.65 9.11
CA MET A 87 9.32 11.47 9.29
C MET A 87 10.42 10.58 9.89
N LEU A 88 11.57 10.49 9.21
CA LEU A 88 12.62 9.52 9.55
C LEU A 88 13.77 10.22 10.28
N ALA A 89 13.96 9.91 11.56
CA ALA A 89 15.00 10.52 12.39
C ALA A 89 16.38 9.92 12.12
N CYS A 90 16.47 8.59 12.16
CA CYS A 90 17.70 7.84 11.95
C CYS A 90 17.40 6.41 11.51
N TRP A 91 18.38 5.73 10.91
CA TRP A 91 18.26 4.32 10.54
C TRP A 91 19.11 3.42 11.44
N THR A 92 18.67 2.18 11.60
CA THR A 92 19.41 1.10 12.25
C THR A 92 19.12 -0.22 11.55
N THR A 93 19.76 -1.29 12.01
CA THR A 93 19.46 -2.66 11.56
C THR A 93 18.79 -3.45 12.68
N GLY A 94 17.93 -4.40 12.31
CA GLY A 94 17.14 -5.16 13.26
C GLY A 94 16.63 -6.49 12.70
N ASP A 95 15.47 -6.93 13.19
CA ASP A 95 14.76 -8.08 12.63
C ASP A 95 14.49 -7.87 11.13
N GLY A 96 14.44 -8.96 10.36
CA GLY A 96 13.98 -8.90 8.97
C GLY A 96 12.49 -8.58 8.92
N ASP A 97 12.01 -7.96 7.84
CA ASP A 97 10.59 -7.64 7.63
C ASP A 97 9.66 -8.83 7.90
N ALA A 98 8.44 -8.53 8.36
CA ALA A 98 7.50 -9.55 8.82
C ALA A 98 7.03 -10.50 7.71
N ASP A 99 7.17 -10.12 6.43
CA ASP A 99 6.75 -10.90 5.28
C ASP A 99 7.88 -11.77 4.68
N GLY A 100 9.09 -11.68 5.23
CA GLY A 100 10.22 -12.55 4.89
C GLY A 100 10.96 -12.18 3.61
N HIS A 101 10.96 -10.90 3.24
CA HIS A 101 11.70 -10.39 2.08
C HIS A 101 13.19 -10.15 2.35
N GLY A 102 13.60 -10.14 3.61
CA GLY A 102 14.99 -10.01 4.04
C GLY A 102 15.44 -8.56 4.23
N ASP A 103 14.51 -7.61 4.38
CA ASP A 103 14.86 -6.24 4.71
C ASP A 103 15.07 -6.08 6.22
N HIS A 104 16.30 -5.74 6.60
CA HIS A 104 16.72 -5.58 7.98
C HIS A 104 16.84 -4.12 8.41
N TYR A 105 16.51 -3.16 7.56
CA TYR A 105 16.61 -1.75 7.89
C TYR A 105 15.36 -1.26 8.62
N TRP A 106 15.59 -0.47 9.66
CA TRP A 106 14.55 0.15 10.47
C TRP A 106 14.83 1.63 10.60
N PHE A 107 13.77 2.44 10.65
CA PHE A 107 13.87 3.85 10.97
C PHE A 107 13.25 4.15 12.32
N ALA A 108 13.96 4.92 13.14
CA ALA A 108 13.33 5.65 14.23
C ALA A 108 12.50 6.80 13.65
N LEU A 109 11.31 6.99 14.19
CA LEU A 109 10.40 8.05 13.78
C LEU A 109 10.71 9.38 14.49
N ASP A 110 10.52 10.48 13.76
CA ASP A 110 10.65 11.85 14.26
C ASP A 110 9.26 12.51 14.36
N PHE A 111 8.37 11.97 15.19
CA PHE A 111 7.07 12.57 15.46
C PHE A 111 6.95 13.00 16.92
N ASP A 112 6.32 14.16 17.16
CA ASP A 112 5.92 14.57 18.51
C ASP A 112 5.07 13.53 19.25
N SER A 113 4.32 12.73 18.48
CA SER A 113 3.40 11.73 19.01
C SER A 113 3.95 10.30 18.99
N ASP A 114 5.02 10.00 18.24
CA ASP A 114 5.59 8.66 18.16
C ASP A 114 7.11 8.70 17.98
N SER A 115 7.81 7.94 18.83
CA SER A 115 9.27 7.79 18.83
C SER A 115 9.71 6.35 18.55
N GLY A 116 8.79 5.50 18.07
CA GLY A 116 9.07 4.11 17.77
C GLY A 116 9.81 3.90 16.45
N PHE A 117 9.82 2.65 16.05
CA PHE A 117 10.55 2.15 14.90
C PHE A 117 9.63 1.47 13.89
N ILE A 118 9.93 1.67 12.61
CA ILE A 118 9.27 0.98 11.49
C ILE A 118 10.31 0.36 10.55
N ASN A 119 9.98 -0.76 9.91
CA ASN A 119 10.86 -1.43 8.96
C ASN A 119 10.77 -0.75 7.57
N ASP A 120 11.92 -0.61 6.90
CA ASP A 120 12.12 0.03 5.58
C ASP A 120 11.19 -0.54 4.50
N TRP A 121 10.93 -1.85 4.56
CA TRP A 121 10.09 -2.57 3.58
C TRP A 121 8.70 -1.96 3.40
N TYR A 122 8.15 -1.38 4.46
CA TYR A 122 6.78 -0.85 4.50
C TYR A 122 6.69 0.64 4.19
N VAL A 123 7.76 1.28 3.70
CA VAL A 123 7.80 2.70 3.36
C VAL A 123 8.44 2.98 2.00
N THR A 124 8.07 4.10 1.37
CA THR A 124 8.56 4.55 0.06
C THR A 124 9.91 5.27 0.18
N THR A 125 10.90 4.63 0.77
CA THR A 125 12.26 5.16 0.97
C THR A 125 13.18 4.84 -0.20
N GLY A 126 12.90 3.76 -0.92
CA GLY A 126 13.73 3.21 -1.98
C GLY A 126 14.86 2.35 -1.42
N SER A 127 16.04 2.42 -2.05
CA SER A 127 17.21 1.65 -1.65
C SER A 127 18.08 2.39 -0.61
N PRO A 128 18.91 1.67 0.15
CA PRO A 128 19.85 2.27 1.09
C PRO A 128 20.76 3.37 0.50
N SER A 129 21.16 3.24 -0.76
CA SER A 129 21.97 4.28 -1.43
C SER A 129 21.22 5.60 -1.65
N GLN A 130 19.89 5.58 -1.67
CA GLN A 130 19.06 6.76 -1.85
C GLN A 130 18.83 7.50 -0.53
N TRP A 131 18.62 6.78 0.58
CA TRP A 131 18.28 7.41 1.86
C TRP A 131 19.47 7.57 2.84
N LYS A 132 20.51 6.72 2.80
CA LYS A 132 21.67 6.84 3.72
C LYS A 132 22.41 8.19 3.67
N PRO A 133 22.49 8.89 2.53
CA PRO A 133 23.07 10.24 2.49
C PRO A 133 22.26 11.29 3.26
N HIS A 134 20.97 11.04 3.51
CA HIS A 134 20.02 12.00 4.09
C HIS A 134 19.58 11.64 5.51
N VAL A 135 19.48 10.34 5.80
CA VAL A 135 19.09 9.82 7.11
C VAL A 135 20.34 9.29 7.82
N PRO A 136 20.73 9.86 8.98
CA PRO A 136 21.89 9.39 9.73
C PRO A 136 21.63 8.02 10.38
N GLN A 137 22.69 7.30 10.72
CA GLN A 137 22.55 6.08 11.53
C GLN A 137 22.21 6.46 12.99
N CYS A 138 21.36 5.68 13.64
CA CYS A 138 21.04 5.84 15.06
C CYS A 138 22.30 5.65 15.93
N ARG A 139 22.38 6.39 17.04
CA ARG A 139 23.52 6.38 17.96
C ARG A 139 23.32 5.44 19.14
#